data_AF-A0A7C3WA55-F1
#
_entry.id   AF-A0A7C3WA55-F1
#
_cell.length_a   1.000
_cell.length_b   1.000
_cell.length_c   1.000
_cell.angle_alpha   90.00
_cell.angle_beta   90.00
_cell.angle_gamma   90.00
#
_symmetry.space_group_name_H-M   'P 1'
#
loop_
_entity.id
_entity.type
_entity.pdbx_description
1 polymer ?
#
loop_
_entity_poly.entity_id
_entity_poly.type
_entity_poly.pdbx_seq_one_letter_code
_entity_poly.pdbx_strand_id
1 'polypeptide(L)'
;WTRTLQIARAVCAQVVVFQCPARFTPTSEHVSHLRAFFQHIERDNLVLAWEPRGDWPDELVRSLCRELDIIHCVDPFQRLPLHGTPAYFRLHGRTGYRYQYTDEDLQQIYDWCRQHASAYCLFNNVAMWEDALRFQQMIGMKQ
;
A
#
# COMPACT_ATOMS: atom_id res chain seq x y z
N TRP A 1 -13.06 13.40 -4.69
CA TRP A 1 -11.75 13.71 -4.12
C TRP A 1 -11.80 14.81 -3.05
N THR A 2 -12.35 16.00 -3.33
CA THR A 2 -12.36 17.14 -2.40
C THR A 2 -12.80 16.80 -0.97
N ARG A 3 -13.85 15.99 -0.81
CA ARG A 3 -14.30 15.53 0.52
C ARG A 3 -13.28 14.64 1.23
N THR A 4 -12.62 13.74 0.51
CA THR A 4 -11.54 12.89 1.03
C THR A 4 -10.37 13.76 1.49
N LEU A 5 -9.98 14.77 0.71
CA LEU A 5 -8.92 15.70 1.08
C LEU A 5 -9.27 16.50 2.34
N GLN A 6 -10.51 16.98 2.47
CA GLN A 6 -10.98 17.65 3.69
C GLN A 6 -10.88 16.74 4.93
N ILE A 7 -11.26 15.46 4.80
CA ILE A 7 -11.16 14.49 5.90
C ILE A 7 -9.68 14.24 6.22
N ALA A 8 -8.85 14.02 5.21
CA ALA A 8 -7.41 13.82 5.36
C ALA A 8 -6.75 14.98 6.12
N ARG A 9 -7.11 16.23 5.78
CA ARG A 9 -6.69 17.43 6.51
C ARG A 9 -7.14 17.40 7.96
N ALA A 10 -8.41 17.09 8.21
CA ALA A 10 -8.99 17.10 9.55
C ALA A 10 -8.35 16.06 10.50
N VAL A 11 -7.90 14.92 9.98
CA VAL A 11 -7.23 13.87 10.76
C VAL A 11 -5.71 13.93 10.66
N CYS A 12 -5.15 14.96 10.02
CA CYS A 12 -3.72 15.10 9.73
C CYS A 12 -3.12 13.83 9.08
N ALA A 13 -3.87 13.22 8.15
CA ALA A 13 -3.42 12.01 7.45
C ALA A 13 -2.11 12.28 6.70
N GLN A 14 -1.20 11.32 6.75
CA GLN A 14 0.05 11.36 5.98
C GLN A 14 -0.10 10.66 4.63
N VAL A 15 -0.95 9.62 4.57
CA VAL A 15 -1.14 8.78 3.38
C VAL A 15 -2.63 8.63 3.05
N VAL A 16 -2.97 8.67 1.77
CA VAL A 16 -4.30 8.26 1.26
C VAL A 16 -4.14 7.09 0.30
N VAL A 17 -4.84 6.00 0.59
CA VAL A 17 -4.79 4.76 -0.21
C VAL A 17 -5.92 4.75 -1.25
N PHE A 18 -5.55 4.50 -2.50
CA PHE A 18 -6.42 4.25 -3.64
C PHE A 18 -6.38 2.77 -3.97
N GLN A 19 -7.32 2.01 -3.40
CA GLN A 19 -7.50 0.61 -3.76
C GLN A 19 -8.42 0.50 -4.97
N CYS A 20 -7.93 -0.11 -6.04
CA CYS A 20 -8.74 -0.38 -7.22
C CYS A 20 -9.37 -1.79 -7.14
N PRO A 21 -10.63 -1.97 -7.58
CA PRO A 21 -11.23 -3.30 -7.63
C PRO A 21 -10.56 -4.16 -8.72
N ALA A 22 -10.68 -5.49 -8.63
CA ALA A 22 -10.07 -6.41 -9.60
C ALA A 22 -10.51 -6.19 -11.06
N ARG A 23 -11.73 -5.65 -11.26
CA ARG A 23 -12.24 -5.27 -12.59
C ARG A 23 -11.56 -4.04 -13.21
N PHE A 24 -10.80 -3.28 -12.43
CA PHE A 24 -10.00 -2.16 -12.92
C PHE A 24 -8.64 -2.71 -13.39
N THR A 25 -8.59 -3.10 -14.66
CA THR A 25 -7.50 -3.80 -15.35
C THR A 25 -6.68 -2.85 -16.24
N PRO A 26 -5.51 -3.24 -16.79
CA PRO A 26 -4.62 -2.35 -17.57
C PRO A 26 -5.12 -2.04 -18.99
N THR A 27 -6.41 -1.72 -19.17
CA THR A 27 -6.92 -1.23 -20.45
C THR A 27 -6.46 0.21 -20.69
N SER A 28 -6.36 0.62 -21.95
CA SER A 28 -6.01 2.00 -22.31
C SER A 28 -6.94 3.04 -21.67
N GLU A 29 -8.23 2.70 -21.55
CA GLU A 29 -9.25 3.51 -20.88
C GLU A 29 -8.99 3.64 -19.37
N HIS A 30 -8.74 2.54 -18.66
CA HIS A 30 -8.46 2.62 -17.22
C HIS A 30 -7.16 3.38 -16.93
N VAL A 31 -6.14 3.18 -17.77
CA VAL A 31 -4.88 3.92 -17.69
C VAL A 31 -5.12 5.42 -17.91
N SER A 32 -5.92 5.81 -18.90
CA SER A 32 -6.22 7.23 -19.14
C SER A 32 -7.03 7.85 -18.00
N HIS A 33 -7.99 7.11 -17.42
CA HIS A 33 -8.73 7.54 -16.24
C HIS A 33 -7.83 7.73 -15.02
N LEU A 34 -6.89 6.82 -14.78
CA LEU A 34 -5.92 6.90 -13.69
C LEU A 34 -5.06 8.17 -13.83
N ARG A 35 -4.49 8.38 -15.02
CA ARG A 35 -3.69 9.57 -15.33
C ARG A 35 -4.49 10.85 -15.14
N ALA A 36 -5.66 10.93 -15.78
CA ALA A 36 -6.54 12.09 -15.68
C ALA A 36 -6.88 12.41 -14.22
N PHE A 37 -7.19 11.40 -13.41
CA PHE A 37 -7.50 11.62 -12.00
C PHE A 37 -6.28 12.19 -11.24
N PHE A 38 -5.14 11.49 -11.26
CA PHE A 38 -3.99 11.89 -10.44
C PHE A 38 -3.33 13.19 -10.89
N GLN A 39 -3.38 13.54 -12.18
CA GLN A 39 -2.82 14.79 -12.71
C GLN A 39 -3.64 16.03 -12.32
N HIS A 40 -4.93 15.89 -12.01
CA HIS A 40 -5.83 17.04 -11.79
C HIS A 40 -6.20 17.26 -10.32
N ILE A 41 -5.88 16.33 -9.42
CA ILE A 41 -6.22 16.47 -8.00
C ILE A 41 -5.23 17.34 -7.24
N GLU A 42 -5.75 18.14 -6.30
CA GLU A 42 -4.96 18.80 -5.26
C GLU A 42 -4.44 17.74 -4.25
N ARG A 43 -3.16 17.77 -3.92
CA ARG A 43 -2.51 16.72 -3.11
C ARG A 43 -2.00 17.17 -1.75
N ASP A 44 -1.86 18.48 -1.52
CA ASP A 44 -1.11 19.05 -0.39
C ASP A 44 0.23 18.32 -0.19
N ASN A 45 0.51 17.90 1.05
CA ASN A 45 1.69 17.11 1.43
C ASN A 45 1.34 15.62 1.61
N LEU A 46 0.21 15.15 1.05
CA LEU A 46 -0.18 13.75 1.18
C LEU A 46 0.67 12.86 0.30
N VAL A 47 1.12 11.75 0.85
CA VAL A 47 1.60 10.62 0.06
C VAL A 47 0.38 9.87 -0.47
N LEU A 48 0.30 9.65 -1.78
CA LEU A 48 -0.79 8.90 -2.38
C LEU A 48 -0.31 7.48 -2.71
N ALA A 49 -1.01 6.48 -2.22
CA ALA A 49 -0.62 5.08 -2.35
C ALA A 49 -1.65 4.32 -3.20
N TRP A 50 -1.22 3.66 -4.27
CA TRP A 50 -2.11 2.93 -5.18
C TRP A 50 -1.95 1.42 -5.03
N GLU A 51 -3.07 0.74 -4.77
CA GLU A 51 -3.15 -0.73 -4.67
C GLU A 51 -3.90 -1.28 -5.89
N PRO A 52 -3.19 -1.68 -6.96
CA PRO A 52 -3.80 -2.38 -8.09
C PRO A 52 -4.19 -3.81 -7.70
N ARG A 53 -5.43 -4.22 -8.01
CA ARG A 53 -5.91 -5.61 -7.83
C ARG A 53 -6.19 -6.36 -9.13
N GLY A 54 -6.17 -5.68 -10.28
CA GLY A 54 -6.26 -6.32 -11.60
C GLY A 54 -4.92 -6.91 -12.03
N ASP A 55 -4.88 -7.60 -13.16
CA ASP A 55 -3.66 -8.15 -13.74
C ASP A 55 -2.80 -7.06 -14.40
N TRP A 56 -2.26 -6.16 -13.58
CA TRP A 56 -1.40 -5.05 -14.02
C TRP A 56 0.05 -5.55 -14.17
N PRO A 57 0.68 -5.39 -15.35
CA PRO A 57 2.09 -5.72 -15.54
C PRO A 57 3.00 -4.85 -14.68
N ASP A 58 4.04 -5.43 -14.11
CA ASP A 58 4.94 -4.74 -13.17
C ASP A 58 5.57 -3.49 -13.77
N GLU A 59 5.98 -3.54 -15.04
CA GLU A 59 6.57 -2.36 -15.71
C GLU A 59 5.54 -1.24 -15.89
N LEU A 60 4.27 -1.59 -16.15
CA LEU A 60 3.21 -0.60 -16.24
C LEU A 60 2.89 0.01 -14.87
N VAL A 61 2.84 -0.80 -13.80
CA VAL A 61 2.68 -0.28 -12.43
C VAL A 61 3.83 0.65 -12.06
N ARG A 62 5.08 0.22 -12.29
CA ARG A 62 6.29 1.00 -11.99
C ARG A 62 6.29 2.34 -12.74
N SER A 63 6.00 2.32 -14.04
CA SER A 63 5.97 3.51 -14.87
C SER A 63 4.86 4.47 -14.45
N LEU A 64 3.65 3.99 -14.16
CA LEU A 64 2.53 4.81 -13.70
C LEU A 64 2.79 5.40 -12.31
N CYS A 65 3.32 4.62 -11.37
CA CYS A 65 3.67 5.13 -10.05
C CYS A 65 4.68 6.28 -10.15
N ARG A 66 5.72 6.12 -10.98
CA ARG A 66 6.73 7.16 -11.24
C ARG A 66 6.15 8.38 -11.96
N GLU A 67 5.36 8.15 -13.01
CA GLU A 67 4.76 9.21 -13.83
C GLU A 67 3.81 10.08 -12.99
N LEU A 68 3.02 9.44 -12.12
CA LEU A 68 1.97 10.09 -11.36
C LEU A 68 2.42 10.53 -9.98
N ASP A 69 3.68 10.32 -9.60
CA ASP A 69 4.22 10.63 -8.26
C ASP A 69 3.33 10.02 -7.16
N ILE A 70 3.12 8.71 -7.24
CA ILE A 70 2.37 7.89 -6.29
C ILE A 70 3.18 6.66 -5.92
N ILE A 71 2.96 6.11 -4.72
CA ILE A 71 3.69 4.92 -4.24
C ILE A 71 2.90 3.64 -4.50
N HIS A 72 3.60 2.52 -4.72
CA HIS A 72 2.98 1.21 -4.87
C HIS A 72 2.58 0.65 -3.50
N CYS A 73 1.28 0.56 -3.25
CA CYS A 73 0.71 -0.12 -2.09
C CYS A 73 0.50 -1.59 -2.42
N VAL A 74 1.11 -2.51 -1.66
CA VAL A 74 1.14 -3.92 -2.04
C VAL A 74 1.20 -4.85 -0.83
N ASP A 75 0.76 -6.09 -0.99
CA ASP A 75 1.11 -7.18 -0.08
C ASP A 75 2.43 -7.80 -0.56
N PRO A 76 3.55 -7.67 0.18
CA PRO A 76 4.85 -8.19 -0.24
C PRO A 76 4.90 -9.72 -0.36
N PHE A 77 3.95 -10.46 0.24
CA PHE A 77 3.83 -11.90 0.01
C PHE A 77 3.24 -12.24 -1.37
N GLN A 78 2.52 -11.30 -2.00
CA GLN A 78 1.94 -11.48 -3.33
C GLN A 78 2.84 -10.89 -4.41
N ARG A 79 3.43 -9.73 -4.13
CA ARG A 79 4.29 -9.01 -5.08
C ARG A 79 5.19 -8.01 -4.35
N LEU A 80 6.47 -7.94 -4.73
CA LEU A 80 7.39 -6.97 -4.14
C LEU A 80 7.01 -5.52 -4.51
N PRO A 81 7.32 -4.52 -3.66
CA PRO A 81 7.10 -3.12 -3.96
C PRO A 81 7.88 -2.70 -5.22
N LEU A 82 7.20 -2.00 -6.13
CA LEU A 82 7.74 -1.67 -7.45
C LEU A 82 8.24 -0.23 -7.54
N HIS A 83 7.63 0.69 -6.80
CA HIS A 83 8.01 2.10 -6.83
C HIS A 83 7.53 2.84 -5.57
N GLY A 84 8.25 3.91 -5.23
CA GLY A 84 7.87 4.84 -4.18
C GLY A 84 8.61 4.63 -2.86
N THR A 85 8.73 5.72 -2.11
CA THR A 85 9.16 5.74 -0.71
C THR A 85 8.21 6.69 0.04
N PRO A 86 7.71 6.34 1.23
CA PRO A 86 7.93 5.09 1.96
C PRO A 86 7.36 3.87 1.24
N ALA A 87 7.82 2.67 1.61
CA ALA A 87 7.10 1.45 1.26
C ALA A 87 5.75 1.42 1.98
N TYR A 88 4.71 0.88 1.33
CA TYR A 88 3.39 0.79 1.92
C TYR A 88 2.84 -0.64 1.78
N PHE A 89 3.02 -1.41 2.84
CA PHE A 89 2.59 -2.79 2.90
C PHE A 89 1.19 -2.92 3.47
N ARG A 90 0.33 -3.68 2.78
CA ARG A 90 -1.00 -4.06 3.26
C ARG A 90 -1.13 -5.57 3.20
N LEU A 91 -1.05 -6.19 4.36
CA LEU A 91 -0.93 -7.64 4.56
C LEU A 91 -2.33 -8.27 4.70
N HIS A 92 -2.76 -9.04 3.71
CA HIS A 92 -4.13 -9.62 3.67
C HIS A 92 -4.18 -11.10 4.08
N GLY A 93 -3.07 -11.64 4.58
CA GLY A 93 -2.88 -13.07 4.84
C GLY A 93 -2.40 -13.83 3.61
N ARG A 94 -1.61 -14.89 3.82
CA ARG A 94 -0.95 -15.64 2.72
C ARG A 94 -1.91 -16.54 1.94
N THR A 95 -2.80 -17.23 2.65
CA THR A 95 -3.81 -18.13 2.06
C THR A 95 -5.23 -17.56 2.18
N GLY A 96 -5.32 -16.25 2.44
CA GLY A 96 -6.56 -15.50 2.63
C GLY A 96 -6.67 -14.85 4.00
N TYR A 97 -7.75 -14.08 4.21
CA TYR A 97 -7.92 -13.20 5.36
C TYR A 97 -7.89 -13.90 6.73
N ARG A 98 -8.22 -15.20 6.82
CA ARG A 98 -8.18 -15.94 8.09
C ARG A 98 -6.78 -16.42 8.47
N TYR A 99 -5.80 -16.26 7.58
CA TYR A 99 -4.44 -16.63 7.87
C TYR A 99 -3.88 -15.76 9.00
N GLN A 100 -3.29 -16.41 9.99
CA GLN A 100 -2.54 -15.76 11.06
C GLN A 100 -1.06 -15.94 10.77
N TYR A 101 -0.30 -14.85 10.82
CA TYR A 101 1.12 -14.87 10.47
C TYR A 101 1.95 -15.63 11.50
N THR A 102 2.88 -16.47 11.05
CA THR A 102 3.84 -17.14 11.94
C THR A 102 4.96 -16.18 12.33
N ASP A 103 5.78 -16.53 13.32
CA ASP A 103 6.94 -15.70 13.69
C ASP A 103 7.94 -15.58 12.54
N GLU A 104 8.07 -16.64 11.71
CA GLU A 104 8.89 -16.60 10.49
C GLU A 104 8.33 -15.64 9.45
N ASP A 105 7.01 -15.59 9.26
CA ASP A 105 6.39 -14.61 8.36
C ASP A 105 6.61 -13.18 8.88
N LEU A 106 6.46 -12.95 10.18
CA LEU A 106 6.71 -11.65 10.80
C LEU A 106 8.16 -11.22 10.60
N GLN A 107 9.12 -12.13 10.82
CA GLN A 107 10.53 -11.87 10.56
C GLN A 107 10.77 -11.50 9.08
N GLN A 108 10.13 -12.21 8.15
CA GLN A 108 10.23 -11.90 6.73
C GLN A 108 9.64 -10.52 6.38
N ILE A 109 8.52 -10.15 6.98
CA ILE A 109 7.93 -8.80 6.85
C ILE A 109 8.93 -7.74 7.32
N TYR A 110 9.58 -7.96 8.46
CA TYR A 110 10.58 -7.03 8.98
C TYR A 110 11.77 -6.88 8.03
N ASP A 111 12.26 -7.99 7.47
CA ASP A 111 13.37 -7.97 6.51
C ASP A 111 13.00 -7.20 5.23
N TRP A 112 11.75 -7.27 4.75
CA TRP A 112 11.29 -6.42 3.66
C TRP A 112 11.20 -4.94 4.06
N CYS A 113 10.66 -4.63 5.25
CA CYS A 113 10.57 -3.25 5.73
C CYS A 113 11.95 -2.58 5.77
N ARG A 114 12.98 -3.30 6.22
CA ARG A 114 14.36 -2.78 6.34
C ARG A 114 15.07 -2.49 5.03
N GLN A 115 14.55 -3.00 3.90
CA GLN A 115 15.09 -2.70 2.58
C GLN A 115 14.71 -1.29 2.10
N HIS A 116 13.81 -0.62 2.82
CA HIS A 116 13.36 0.74 2.51
C HIS A 116 13.77 1.72 3.61
N ALA A 117 13.97 2.99 3.24
CA ALA A 117 14.32 4.05 4.18
C ALA A 117 13.21 4.28 5.23
N SER A 118 11.96 4.06 4.85
CA SER A 118 10.80 4.05 5.73
C SER A 118 9.71 3.17 5.14
N ALA A 119 8.87 2.58 6.00
CA ALA A 119 7.79 1.70 5.60
C ALA A 119 6.58 1.86 6.53
N TYR A 120 5.39 1.91 5.94
CA TYR A 120 4.14 1.63 6.64
C TYR A 120 3.79 0.16 6.44
N CYS A 121 3.55 -0.56 7.54
CA CYS A 121 3.16 -1.96 7.50
C CYS A 121 1.80 -2.12 8.19
N LEU A 122 0.76 -2.43 7.41
CA LEU A 122 -0.61 -2.54 7.90
C LEU A 122 -1.09 -3.98 7.77
N PHE A 123 -1.44 -4.59 8.90
CA PHE A 123 -2.10 -5.89 8.95
C PHE A 123 -3.59 -5.71 8.64
N ASN A 124 -4.11 -6.50 7.72
CA ASN A 124 -5.49 -6.44 7.22
C ASN A 124 -6.12 -7.84 7.11
N ASN A 125 -5.56 -8.81 7.83
CA ASN A 125 -6.14 -10.13 8.07
C ASN A 125 -7.08 -10.10 9.29
N VAL A 126 -7.78 -11.20 9.58
CA VAL A 126 -8.74 -11.29 10.69
C VAL A 126 -8.05 -11.13 12.05
N ALA A 127 -6.86 -11.70 12.22
CA ALA A 127 -6.04 -11.59 13.43
C ALA A 127 -5.10 -10.36 13.41
N MET A 128 -5.45 -9.31 12.66
CA MET A 128 -4.57 -8.16 12.40
C MET A 128 -4.10 -7.46 13.68
N TRP A 129 -4.92 -7.44 14.73
CA TRP A 129 -4.56 -6.81 16.00
C TRP A 129 -3.45 -7.58 16.70
N GLU A 130 -3.62 -8.90 16.86
CA GLU A 130 -2.64 -9.78 17.49
C GLU A 130 -1.34 -9.84 16.68
N ASP A 131 -1.43 -9.94 15.36
CA ASP A 131 -0.26 -10.00 14.49
C ASP A 131 0.51 -8.67 14.49
N ALA A 132 -0.18 -7.53 14.49
CA ALA A 132 0.47 -6.22 14.61
C ALA A 132 1.17 -6.05 15.97
N LEU A 133 0.57 -6.49 17.07
CA LEU A 133 1.19 -6.44 18.40
C LEU A 133 2.44 -7.32 18.48
N ARG A 134 2.36 -8.56 17.97
CA ARG A 134 3.51 -9.48 17.90
C ARG A 134 4.63 -8.89 17.05
N PHE A 135 4.28 -8.33 15.89
CA PHE A 135 5.25 -7.65 15.02
C PHE A 135 5.91 -6.47 15.73
N GLN A 136 5.13 -5.61 16.40
CA GLN A 136 5.62 -4.47 17.16
C GLN A 136 6.58 -4.88 18.27
N GLN A 137 6.24 -5.93 19.03
CA GLN A 137 7.10 -6.50 20.07
C GLN A 137 8.41 -7.03 19.49
N MET A 138 8.33 -7.78 18.38
CA MET A 138 9.49 -8.37 17.70
C MET A 138 10.49 -7.30 17.23
N ILE A 139 10.02 -6.16 16.70
CA ILE A 139 10.90 -5.08 16.23
C ILE A 139 11.29 -4.07 17.33
N GLY A 140 10.86 -4.30 18.57
CA GLY A 140 11.23 -3.47 19.73
C GLY A 140 10.59 -2.08 19.74
N MET A 141 9.46 -1.88 19.06
CA MET A 141 8.71 -0.62 19.10
C MET A 141 8.01 -0.49 20.45
N LYS A 142 8.46 0.44 21.30
CA LYS A 142 7.80 0.76 22.56
C LYS A 142 6.39 1.33 22.31
N GLN A 143 5.43 0.92 23.13
CA GLN A 143 4.08 1.49 23.17
C GLN A 143 4.11 2.93 23.67
#